data_AF-A0A0B2APE3-F1
#
_entry.id   AF-A0A0B2APE3-F1
#
_cell.length_a   1.000
_cell.length_b   1.000
_cell.length_c   1.000
_cell.angle_alpha   90.00
_cell.angle_beta   90.00
_cell.angle_gamma   90.00
#
_symmetry.space_group_name_H-M   'P 1'
#
loop_
_entity.id
_entity.type
_entity.pdbx_description
1 polymer ?
#
loop_
_entity_poly.entity_id
_entity_poly.type
_entity_poly.pdbx_seq_one_letter_code
_entity_poly.pdbx_strand_id
1 'polypeptide(L)' 'MAPTFRRVASWGGAAVAVFSFAMVALAFALAASGKTPPGWMAAVVLYGLPLAFACMGAALVATFLERRKR' A
#
# COMPACT_ATOMS: atom_id res chain seq x y z
N MET A 1 12.24 18.44 -3.51
CA MET A 1 12.48 17.59 -2.33
C MET A 1 13.64 16.66 -2.71
N ALA A 2 14.29 16.00 -1.75
CA ALA A 2 15.41 15.11 -2.11
C ALA A 2 14.88 13.93 -2.95
N PRO A 3 15.57 13.50 -4.03
CA PRO A 3 15.16 12.36 -4.87
C PRO A 3 14.94 11.06 -4.07
N THR A 4 15.52 10.99 -2.87
CA THR A 4 15.34 9.94 -1.86
C THR A 4 13.89 9.83 -1.36
N PHE A 5 13.19 10.95 -1.09
CA PHE A 5 11.82 10.90 -0.56
C PHE A 5 10.85 10.27 -1.56
N ARG A 6 10.95 10.66 -2.83
CA ARG A 6 10.14 10.07 -3.92
C ARG A 6 10.39 8.57 -4.04
N ARG A 7 11.66 8.15 -4.01
CA ARG A 7 12.03 6.74 -4.11
C ARG A 7 11.47 5.93 -2.94
N VAL A 8 11.58 6.46 -1.72
CA VAL A 8 11.04 5.82 -0.51
C VAL A 8 9.51 5.75 -0.56
N ALA A 9 8.82 6.82 -0.95
CA ALA A 9 7.35 6.82 -1.03
C ALA A 9 6.81 5.85 -2.10
N SER A 10 7.44 5.78 -3.27
CA SER A 10 7.04 4.85 -4.33
C SER A 10 7.30 3.39 -3.97
N TRP A 11 8.49 3.07 -3.44
CA TRP A 11 8.81 1.72 -3.00
C TRP A 11 7.98 1.30 -1.79
N GLY A 12 7.74 2.21 -0.84
CA GLY A 12 6.86 1.98 0.29
C GLY A 12 5.42 1.69 -0.14
N GLY A 13 4.87 2.49 -1.05
CA GLY A 13 3.53 2.24 -1.61
C GLY A 13 3.43 0.91 -2.35
N ALA A 14 4.43 0.56 -3.18
CA ALA A 14 4.46 -0.71 -3.88
C ALA A 14 4.55 -1.91 -2.92
N ALA A 15 5.38 -1.83 -1.89
CA ALA A 15 5.51 -2.89 -0.88
C ALA A 15 4.19 -3.10 -0.11
N VAL A 16 3.53 -2.01 0.30
CA VAL A 16 2.23 -2.08 0.98
C VAL A 16 1.17 -2.68 0.06
N ALA A 17 1.15 -2.33 -1.22
CA ALA A 17 0.21 -2.91 -2.19
C ALA A 17 0.39 -4.42 -2.32
N VAL A 18 1.62 -4.88 -2.54
CA VAL A 18 1.93 -6.32 -2.68
C VAL A 18 1.58 -7.08 -1.40
N PHE A 19 1.93 -6.52 -0.24
CA PHE A 19 1.57 -7.10 1.05
C PHE A 19 0.05 -7.19 1.26
N SER A 20 -0.70 -6.14 0.88
CA SER A 20 -2.15 -6.16 0.94
C SER A 20 -2.76 -7.24 0.05
N PHE A 21 -2.29 -7.37 -1.19
CA PHE A 21 -2.76 -8.42 -2.09
C PHE A 21 -2.45 -9.82 -1.56
N ALA A 22 -1.28 -10.02 -0.98
CA ALA A 22 -0.92 -11.28 -0.34
C ALA A 22 -1.86 -11.61 0.84
N MET A 23 -2.23 -10.61 1.66
CA MET A 23 -3.17 -10.81 2.76
C MET A 23 -4.59 -11.11 2.29
N VAL A 24 -5.04 -10.52 1.18
CA VAL A 24 -6.31 -10.87 0.54
C VAL A 24 -6.29 -12.33 0.07
N ALA A 25 -5.24 -12.74 -0.65
CA ALA A 25 -5.09 -14.13 -1.10
C ALA A 25 -5.06 -15.12 0.07
N LEU A 26 -4.36 -14.76 1.16
CA LEU A 26 -4.30 -15.57 2.37
C LEU A 26 -5.66 -15.65 3.08
N ALA A 27 -6.46 -14.57 3.07
CA ALA A 27 -7.82 -14.59 3.62
C ALA A 27 -8.73 -15.55 2.85
N PHE A 28 -8.63 -15.58 1.52
CA PHE A 28 -9.34 -16.55 0.69
C PHE A 28 -8.89 -17.99 0.97
N ALA A 29 -7.58 -18.23 1.14
CA ALA A 29 -7.06 -19.55 1.48
C ALA A 29 -7.54 -20.03 2.87
N LEU A 30 -7.57 -19.13 3.86
CA LEU A 30 -8.10 -19.41 5.20
C LEU A 30 -9.58 -19.77 5.14
N ALA A 31 -10.39 -18.96 4.44
CA ALA A 31 -11.81 -19.22 4.23
C ALA A 31 -12.07 -20.56 3.52
N ALA A 32 -11.28 -20.89 2.49
CA ALA A 32 -11.36 -22.18 1.80
C ALA A 32 -11.00 -23.36 2.72
N SER A 33 -10.14 -23.14 3.71
CA SER A 33 -9.79 -24.14 4.74
C SER A 33 -10.77 -24.19 5.92
N GLY A 34 -11.89 -23.46 5.86
CA GLY A 34 -12.91 -23.38 6.92
C GLY A 34 -12.47 -22.60 8.16
N LYS A 35 -11.37 -21.83 8.08
CA LYS A 35 -10.82 -21.06 9.19
C LYS A 35 -11.20 -19.59 9.06
N THR A 36 -11.48 -18.95 10.20
CA THR A 36 -11.72 -17.52 10.25
C THR A 36 -10.39 -16.76 10.30
N PRO A 37 -10.17 -15.78 9.41
CA PRO A 37 -8.97 -14.95 9.46
C PRO A 37 -8.95 -14.09 10.74
N PRO A 38 -7.76 -13.83 11.31
CA PRO A 38 -7.62 -12.96 12.48
C PRO A 38 -8.14 -11.54 12.23
N GLY A 39 -8.67 -10.87 13.26
CA GLY A 39 -9.25 -9.53 13.13
C GLY A 39 -8.29 -8.45 12.58
N TRP A 40 -6.99 -8.53 12.90
CA TRP A 40 -5.98 -7.61 12.34
C TRP A 40 -5.82 -7.80 10.82
N MET A 41 -6.04 -9.01 10.32
CA MET A 41 -5.91 -9.36 8.91
C MET A 41 -7.05 -8.75 8.10
N ALA A 42 -8.26 -8.69 8.69
CA ALA A 42 -9.38 -7.96 8.11
C ALA A 42 -9.05 -6.46 7.96
N ALA A 43 -8.38 -5.84 8.94
CA ALA A 43 -7.94 -4.45 8.84
C ALA A 43 -6.94 -4.24 7.68
N VAL A 44 -5.99 -5.16 7.48
CA VAL A 44 -5.04 -5.07 6.35
C VAL A 44 -5.74 -5.25 5.00
N VAL A 45 -6.71 -6.16 4.91
CA VAL A 45 -7.52 -6.38 3.69
C VAL A 45 -8.37 -5.15 3.36
N LEU A 46 -9.00 -4.52 4.36
CA LEU A 46 -9.86 -3.35 4.19
C LEU A 46 -9.07 -2.07 3.91
N TYR A 47 -7.94 -1.85 4.59
CA TYR A 47 -7.27 -0.55 4.63
C TYR A 47 -5.89 -0.51 3.96
N GLY A 48 -5.25 -1.65 3.70
CA GLY A 48 -3.90 -1.62 3.14
C GLY A 48 -3.85 -1.18 1.66
N LEU A 49 -4.90 -1.45 0.86
CA LEU A 49 -5.01 -0.93 -0.50
C LEU A 49 -5.19 0.60 -0.53
N PRO A 50 -6.14 1.20 0.24
CA PRO A 50 -6.19 2.65 0.43
C PRO A 50 -4.87 3.27 0.87
N LEU A 51 -4.14 2.63 1.80
CA LEU A 51 -2.83 3.12 2.26
C LEU A 51 -1.79 3.13 1.13
N ALA A 52 -1.73 2.08 0.32
CA ALA A 52 -0.82 2.00 -0.82
C ALA A 52 -1.07 3.11 -1.84
N PHE A 53 -2.35 3.37 -2.15
CA PHE A 53 -2.74 4.48 -3.03
C PHE A 53 -2.40 5.84 -2.44
N ALA A 54 -2.57 6.04 -1.13
CA ALA A 54 -2.17 7.28 -0.46
C ALA A 54 -0.66 7.53 -0.58
N CYS A 55 0.16 6.49 -0.42
CA CYS A 55 1.62 6.59 -0.62
C CYS A 55 1.99 6.94 -2.07
N MET A 56 1.33 6.32 -3.06
CA MET A 56 1.53 6.69 -4.48
C MET A 56 1.07 8.12 -4.78
N GLY A 57 -0.07 8.53 -4.23
CA GLY A 57 -0.60 9.89 -4.35
C GLY A 57 0.37 10.92 -3.78
N ALA A 58 0.93 10.68 -2.60
CA ALA A 58 1.95 11.52 -1.99
C ALA A 58 3.21 11.64 -2.88
N ALA A 59 3.65 10.54 -3.49
CA ALA A 59 4.77 10.54 -4.43
C ALA A 59 4.47 11.38 -5.68
N LEU A 60 3.24 11.29 -6.23
CA LEU A 60 2.78 12.10 -7.35
C LEU A 60 2.73 13.60 -6.99
N VAL A 61 2.13 13.96 -5.87
CA VAL A 61 2.07 15.36 -5.41
C VAL A 61 3.48 15.94 -5.24
N ALA A 62 4.41 15.17 -4.68
CA ALA A 62 5.81 15.57 -4.57
C ALA A 62 6.44 15.88 -5.94
N THR A 63 6.13 15.09 -6.99
CA THR A 63 6.62 15.36 -8.35
C THR A 63 6.03 16.63 -8.96
N PHE A 64 4.74 16.91 -8.76
CA PHE A 64 4.11 18.14 -9.24
C PHE A 64 4.70 19.37 -8.56
N LEU A 65 4.92 19.31 -7.24
CA LEU A 65 5.56 20.40 -6.48
C LEU A 65 7.00 20.65 -6.91
N GLU A 66 7.76 19.59 -7.25
CA GLU A 66 9.11 19.72 -7.80
C GLU A 66 9.11 20.37 -9.18
N ARG A 67 8.20 19.97 -10.07
CA ARG A 67 8.09 20.58 -11.40
C ARG A 67 7.66 22.04 -11.34
N ARG A 68 6.79 22.42 -10.40
CA ARG A 68 6.34 23.81 -10.22
C ARG A 68 7.42 24.75 -9.68
N LYS A 69 8.42 24.21 -8.97
CA LYS A 69 9.55 24.99 -8.41
C LYS A 69 10.70 25.17 -9.40
N ARG A 70 10.69 24.46 -10.52
CA ARG A 70 11.62 24.65 -11.66
C ARG A 70 11.01 25.61 -12.66
#